data_AF-U5CVQ7-F1
#
_entry.id   AF-U5CVQ7-F1
#
_cell.length_a   1.000
_cell.length_b   1.000
_cell.length_c   1.000
_cell.angle_alpha   90.00
_cell.angle_beta   90.00
_cell.angle_gamma   90.00
#
_symmetry.space_group_name_H-M   'P 1'
#
loop_
_entity.id
_entity.type
_entity.pdbx_description
1 polymer ?
#
loop_
_entity_poly.entity_id
_entity_poly.type
_entity_poly.pdbx_seq_one_letter_code
_entity_poly.pdbx_strand_id
1 'polypeptide(L)'
;MVIVNTVAKAQEIYQLLYGLLKNEISYLDESLLQLLHARFAFKDRWEKEEKLQNPPSGTILISTQIVEVSLDISFDVLFTEIAPIDALVQRLGRVNRRGDNPPAPVHVFLEWYPGSEKIYGRDILEISTEILKDIQSEPSDGEWVRATNELYEKVVSSPAYRKDLQEGEKTLKEIQDILGCYTIDLSDEELQKKFTTRKGQLSVEVLPYIFKDQVYALKEQGKLWRLVEFLVPVPLWWLGAYRQRFSKDEDLAVYWTDLSYDEKVGLRLPGEEESPSGAEIY
;
A
#
# COMPACT_ATOMS: atom_id res chain seq x y z
N MET A 1 -2.74 15.44 -5.37
CA MET A 1 -2.39 14.10 -4.84
C MET A 1 -3.43 13.09 -5.29
N VAL A 2 -2.99 11.87 -5.62
CA VAL A 2 -3.83 10.74 -6.03
C VAL A 2 -3.57 9.59 -5.06
N ILE A 3 -4.60 9.09 -4.37
CA ILE A 3 -4.49 7.93 -3.47
C ILE A 3 -5.38 6.80 -3.96
N VAL A 4 -4.75 5.68 -4.30
CA VAL A 4 -5.44 4.45 -4.71
C VAL A 4 -5.17 3.34 -3.71
N ASN A 5 -6.04 2.34 -3.68
CA ASN A 5 -6.01 1.34 -2.64
C ASN A 5 -4.93 0.28 -2.87
N THR A 6 -4.50 0.05 -4.11
CA THR A 6 -3.54 -1.02 -4.44
C THR A 6 -2.26 -0.48 -5.05
N VAL A 7 -1.15 -1.17 -4.78
CA VAL A 7 0.16 -0.85 -5.37
C VAL A 7 0.13 -0.98 -6.90
N ALA A 8 -0.52 -2.02 -7.41
CA ALA A 8 -0.63 -2.27 -8.85
C ALA A 8 -1.30 -1.08 -9.56
N LYS A 9 -2.43 -0.59 -9.03
CA LYS A 9 -3.12 0.57 -9.61
C LYS A 9 -2.27 1.85 -9.49
N ALA A 10 -1.53 2.02 -8.39
CA ALA A 10 -0.65 3.18 -8.23
C ALA A 10 0.45 3.19 -9.30
N GLN A 11 1.07 2.04 -9.56
CA GLN A 11 2.07 1.85 -10.61
C GLN A 11 1.48 2.08 -12.01
N GLU A 12 0.28 1.55 -12.28
CA GLU A 12 -0.45 1.74 -13.53
C GLU A 12 -0.74 3.22 -13.82
N ILE A 13 -1.34 3.94 -12.87
CA ILE A 13 -1.64 5.38 -13.01
C ILE A 13 -0.36 6.18 -13.20
N TYR A 14 0.71 5.85 -12.46
CA TYR A 14 2.00 6.53 -12.61
C TYR A 14 2.57 6.38 -14.02
N GLN A 15 2.58 5.16 -14.56
CA GLN A 15 3.07 4.92 -15.91
C GLN A 15 2.21 5.62 -16.97
N LEU A 16 0.88 5.58 -16.81
CA LEU A 16 -0.05 6.28 -17.70
C LEU A 16 0.22 7.79 -17.72
N LEU A 17 0.25 8.42 -16.54
CA LEU A 17 0.50 9.85 -16.41
C LEU A 17 1.89 10.24 -16.89
N TYR A 18 2.91 9.42 -16.58
CA TYR A 18 4.26 9.65 -17.09
C TYR A 18 4.30 9.63 -18.62
N GLY A 19 3.62 8.68 -19.26
CA GLY A 19 3.52 8.60 -20.71
C GLY A 19 2.79 9.79 -21.34
N LEU A 20 1.66 10.22 -20.75
CA LEU A 20 0.92 11.39 -21.20
C LEU A 20 1.74 12.68 -21.08
N LEU A 21 2.34 12.91 -19.91
CA LEU A 21 3.13 14.12 -19.64
C LEU A 21 4.38 14.21 -20.52
N LYS A 22 5.02 13.07 -20.81
CA LYS A 22 6.17 13.02 -21.72
C LYS A 22 5.80 13.36 -23.17
N ASN A 23 4.55 13.09 -23.59
CA ASN A 23 4.07 13.42 -24.93
C ASN A 23 3.68 14.90 -25.06
N GLU A 24 3.19 15.52 -23.98
CA GLU A 24 2.72 16.91 -23.99
C GLU A 24 3.81 17.93 -23.63
N ILE A 25 4.77 17.55 -22.78
CA ILE A 25 5.78 18.47 -22.23
C ILE A 25 7.17 18.08 -22.73
N SER A 26 7.85 19.01 -23.43
CA SER A 26 9.18 18.76 -24.03
C SER A 26 10.26 18.39 -23.01
N TYR A 27 10.10 18.81 -21.75
CA TYR A 27 10.96 18.44 -20.64
C TYR A 27 10.10 18.23 -19.39
N LEU A 28 9.78 16.98 -19.07
CA LEU A 28 9.15 16.63 -17.81
C LEU A 28 10.22 16.57 -16.73
N ASP A 29 10.18 17.51 -15.80
CA ASP A 29 10.95 17.39 -14.57
C ASP A 29 10.42 16.20 -13.77
N GLU A 30 11.24 15.16 -13.63
CA GLU A 30 10.86 13.92 -12.94
C GLU A 30 10.51 14.17 -11.46
N SER A 31 10.89 15.31 -10.88
CA SER A 31 10.48 15.70 -9.53
C SER A 31 8.99 16.07 -9.43
N LEU A 32 8.34 16.40 -10.55
CA LEU A 32 6.92 16.78 -10.60
C LEU A 32 5.97 15.59 -10.60
N LEU A 33 6.42 14.37 -10.92
CA LEU A 33 5.59 13.17 -10.84
C LEU A 33 6.23 12.17 -9.88
N GLN A 34 5.64 11.99 -8.71
CA GLN A 34 6.15 11.09 -7.67
C GLN A 34 5.22 9.89 -7.47
N LEU A 35 5.81 8.71 -7.27
CA LEU A 35 5.11 7.49 -6.87
C LEU A 35 5.66 7.01 -5.53
N LEU A 36 4.76 6.73 -4.58
CA LEU A 36 5.13 6.20 -3.26
C LEU A 36 4.20 5.07 -2.83
N HIS A 37 4.76 3.93 -2.46
CA HIS A 37 4.02 2.77 -1.96
C HIS A 37 4.95 1.79 -1.22
N ALA A 38 4.40 0.74 -0.62
CA ALA A 38 5.16 -0.22 0.18
C ALA A 38 6.24 -1.01 -0.60
N ARG A 39 6.04 -1.30 -1.90
CA ARG A 39 6.95 -2.15 -2.72
C ARG A 39 8.24 -1.46 -3.21
N PHE A 40 8.70 -0.43 -2.53
CA PHE A 40 10.04 0.15 -2.76
C PHE A 40 11.04 -0.45 -1.76
N ALA A 41 12.29 -0.55 -2.19
CA ALA A 41 13.39 -0.82 -1.26
C ALA A 41 13.46 0.31 -0.24
N PHE A 42 13.90 0.00 0.99
CA PHE A 42 13.92 0.99 2.06
C PHE A 42 14.65 2.28 1.67
N LYS A 43 15.81 2.19 1.01
CA LYS A 43 16.58 3.35 0.55
C LYS A 43 15.80 4.21 -0.45
N ASP A 44 15.13 3.59 -1.43
CA ASP A 44 14.44 4.31 -2.50
C ASP A 44 13.15 4.94 -1.96
N ARG A 45 12.48 4.25 -1.02
CA ARG A 45 11.34 4.79 -0.28
C ARG A 45 11.77 6.02 0.53
N TRP A 46 12.87 5.92 1.27
CA TRP A 46 13.40 7.01 2.07
C TRP A 46 13.71 8.24 1.21
N GLU A 47 14.41 8.06 0.09
CA GLU A 47 14.72 9.16 -0.83
C GLU A 47 13.46 9.83 -1.40
N LYS A 48 12.41 9.06 -1.69
CA LYS A 48 11.12 9.60 -2.16
C LYS A 48 10.40 10.36 -1.05
N GLU A 49 10.39 9.83 0.17
CA GLU A 49 9.81 10.51 1.33
C GLU A 49 10.52 11.83 1.63
N GLU A 50 11.85 11.87 1.52
CA GLU A 50 12.64 13.10 1.67
C GLU A 50 12.28 14.16 0.62
N LYS A 51 12.19 13.77 -0.66
CA LYS A 51 11.75 14.67 -1.75
C LYS A 51 10.35 15.23 -1.53
N LEU A 52 9.47 14.47 -0.87
CA LEU A 52 8.10 14.86 -0.59
C LEU A 52 7.95 15.77 0.64
N GLN A 53 9.00 16.02 1.42
CA GLN A 53 8.93 16.99 2.53
C GLN A 53 8.77 18.43 2.02
N ASN A 54 9.39 18.75 0.88
CA ASN A 54 9.30 20.06 0.24
C ASN A 54 9.12 19.89 -1.28
N PRO A 55 7.94 19.40 -1.71
CA PRO A 55 7.71 19.13 -3.12
C PRO A 55 7.65 20.44 -3.91
N PRO A 56 8.21 20.50 -5.13
CA PRO A 56 8.04 21.64 -6.03
C PRO A 56 6.57 21.97 -6.31
N SER A 57 6.30 23.22 -6.68
CA SER A 57 4.96 23.61 -7.15
C SER A 57 4.60 22.82 -8.40
N GLY A 58 3.40 22.24 -8.43
CA GLY A 58 2.93 21.39 -9.52
C GLY A 58 3.23 19.90 -9.35
N THR A 59 3.80 19.47 -8.22
CA THR A 59 4.03 18.04 -7.96
C THR A 59 2.72 17.25 -7.85
N ILE A 60 2.63 16.18 -8.64
CA ILE A 60 1.61 15.14 -8.58
C ILE A 60 2.21 13.95 -7.83
N LEU A 61 1.73 13.72 -6.61
CA LEU A 61 2.00 12.49 -5.86
C LEU A 61 0.92 11.47 -6.14
N ILE A 62 1.31 10.28 -6.59
CA ILE A 62 0.48 9.08 -6.65
C ILE A 62 0.94 8.15 -5.52
N SER A 63 0.01 7.71 -4.69
CA SER A 63 0.34 6.87 -3.56
C SER A 63 -0.74 5.86 -3.19
N THR A 64 -0.39 4.97 -2.28
CA THR A 64 -1.32 4.10 -1.57
C THR A 64 -1.51 4.61 -0.14
N GLN A 65 -2.10 3.80 0.75
CA GLN A 65 -2.36 4.14 2.16
C GLN A 65 -1.11 4.53 2.96
N ILE A 66 0.10 4.34 2.41
CA ILE A 66 1.35 4.64 3.11
C ILE A 66 1.44 6.12 3.55
N VAL A 67 0.84 7.04 2.78
CA VAL A 67 0.80 8.48 3.13
C VAL A 67 -0.08 8.79 4.35
N GLU A 68 -0.93 7.86 4.78
CA GLU A 68 -1.81 8.05 5.95
C GLU A 68 -1.00 8.07 7.25
N VAL A 69 0.19 7.45 7.29
CA VAL A 69 1.01 7.29 8.50
C VAL A 69 2.42 7.86 8.40
N SER A 70 3.06 7.86 7.22
CA SER A 70 4.52 8.09 7.14
C SER A 70 4.96 9.52 6.83
N LEU A 71 4.05 10.44 6.45
CA LEU A 71 4.45 11.72 5.85
C LEU A 71 3.70 12.94 6.40
N ASP A 72 4.42 14.01 6.72
CA ASP A 72 3.86 15.34 7.03
C ASP A 72 3.72 16.18 5.75
N ILE A 73 2.78 15.78 4.88
CA ILE A 73 2.51 16.42 3.59
C ILE A 73 1.18 17.19 3.61
N SER A 74 1.13 18.25 2.79
CA SER A 74 -0.07 19.04 2.54
C SER A 74 -0.18 19.34 1.05
N PHE A 75 -1.22 18.82 0.40
CA PHE A 75 -1.53 19.06 -1.02
C PHE A 75 -2.77 19.94 -1.18
N ASP A 76 -2.91 20.55 -2.36
CA ASP A 76 -4.03 21.47 -2.66
C ASP A 76 -5.27 20.76 -3.22
N VAL A 77 -5.11 19.53 -3.75
CA VAL A 77 -6.20 18.74 -4.35
C VAL A 77 -5.97 17.26 -4.06
N LEU A 78 -7.05 16.53 -3.75
CA LEU A 78 -7.02 15.08 -3.59
C LEU A 78 -7.97 14.38 -4.56
N PHE A 79 -7.44 13.38 -5.23
CA PHE A 79 -8.19 12.37 -5.97
C PHE A 79 -8.00 11.05 -5.22
N THR A 80 -9.08 10.37 -4.83
CA THR A 80 -8.93 9.12 -4.07
C THR A 80 -9.97 8.09 -4.43
N GLU A 81 -9.57 6.82 -4.49
CA GLU A 81 -10.53 5.71 -4.52
C GLU A 81 -11.31 5.66 -3.20
N ILE A 82 -12.56 5.19 -3.28
CA ILE A 82 -13.36 4.88 -2.10
C ILE A 82 -12.58 3.96 -1.15
N ALA A 83 -12.66 4.28 0.13
CA ALA A 83 -12.07 3.53 1.22
C ALA A 83 -13.02 3.63 2.43
N PRO A 84 -12.77 2.86 3.50
CA PRO A 84 -13.46 3.07 4.77
C PRO A 84 -13.46 4.56 5.17
N ILE A 85 -14.56 5.04 5.74
CA ILE A 85 -14.76 6.46 6.08
C ILE A 85 -13.61 6.99 6.95
N ASP A 86 -13.13 6.22 7.90
CA ASP A 86 -11.97 6.57 8.73
C ASP A 86 -10.67 6.71 7.92
N ALA A 87 -10.41 5.80 6.98
CA ALA A 87 -9.28 5.93 6.05
C ALA A 87 -9.43 7.17 5.16
N LEU A 88 -10.64 7.47 4.66
CA LEU A 88 -10.90 8.71 3.92
C LEU A 88 -10.60 9.94 4.77
N VAL A 89 -11.05 9.99 6.03
CA VAL A 89 -10.74 11.09 6.96
C VAL A 89 -9.23 11.25 7.16
N GLN A 90 -8.49 10.16 7.28
CA GLN A 90 -7.02 10.20 7.37
C GLN A 90 -6.38 10.78 6.09
N ARG A 91 -6.90 10.44 4.92
CA ARG A 91 -6.46 11.01 3.62
C ARG A 91 -6.80 12.49 3.50
N LEU A 92 -7.97 12.92 3.96
CA LEU A 92 -8.39 14.33 4.01
C LEU A 92 -7.42 15.16 4.84
N GLY A 93 -6.89 14.61 5.94
CA GLY A 93 -5.88 15.26 6.77
C GLY A 93 -4.51 15.51 6.10
N ARG A 94 -4.35 15.13 4.82
CA ARG A 94 -3.17 15.40 3.97
C ARG A 94 -3.43 16.49 2.93
N VAL A 95 -4.61 17.11 2.96
CA VAL A 95 -5.03 18.16 2.03
C VAL A 95 -5.31 19.43 2.83
N ASN A 96 -4.77 20.57 2.40
CA ASN A 96 -4.85 21.85 3.13
C ASN A 96 -4.63 21.68 4.65
N ARG A 97 -3.63 20.87 5.03
CA ARG A 97 -3.43 20.39 6.41
C ARG A 97 -3.21 21.52 7.41
N ARG A 98 -2.65 22.63 6.96
CA ARG A 98 -2.37 23.83 7.78
C ARG A 98 -3.57 24.76 7.90
N GLY A 99 -4.60 24.60 7.05
CA GLY A 99 -5.76 25.49 7.01
C GLY A 99 -5.43 26.91 6.52
N ASP A 100 -4.27 27.10 5.90
CA ASP A 100 -3.80 28.42 5.42
C ASP A 100 -4.56 28.87 4.16
N ASN A 101 -5.20 27.94 3.45
CA ASN A 101 -5.90 28.16 2.19
C ASN A 101 -7.42 27.92 2.33
N PRO A 102 -8.24 28.39 1.37
CA PRO A 102 -9.64 28.00 1.26
C PRO A 102 -9.85 26.47 1.20
N PRO A 103 -11.08 25.96 1.43
CA PRO A 103 -11.37 24.53 1.32
C PRO A 103 -10.84 23.94 0.02
N ALA A 104 -10.05 22.86 0.16
CA ALA A 104 -9.43 22.18 -0.96
C ALA A 104 -10.40 21.18 -1.58
N PRO A 105 -10.47 21.09 -2.92
CA PRO A 105 -11.33 20.12 -3.57
C PRO A 105 -10.83 18.69 -3.35
N VAL A 106 -11.79 17.81 -3.04
CA VAL A 106 -11.56 16.37 -2.87
C VAL A 106 -12.52 15.61 -3.78
N HIS A 107 -11.95 14.75 -4.62
CA HIS A 107 -12.68 13.91 -5.56
C HIS A 107 -12.56 12.45 -5.13
N VAL A 108 -13.68 11.86 -4.71
CA VAL A 108 -13.75 10.44 -4.34
C VAL A 108 -14.37 9.64 -5.47
N PHE A 109 -13.64 8.63 -5.97
CA PHE A 109 -14.14 7.69 -6.96
C PHE A 109 -14.87 6.56 -6.24
N LEU A 110 -16.18 6.47 -6.44
CA LEU A 110 -17.05 5.52 -5.74
C LEU A 110 -16.98 4.10 -6.31
N GLU A 111 -16.44 3.93 -7.52
CA GLU A 111 -16.16 2.62 -8.10
C GLU A 111 -14.81 2.10 -7.59
N TRP A 112 -14.74 0.80 -7.32
CA TRP A 112 -13.51 0.16 -6.86
C TRP A 112 -13.17 -1.08 -7.69
N TYR A 113 -11.86 -1.34 -7.77
CA TYR A 113 -11.34 -2.55 -8.41
C TYR A 113 -11.38 -3.74 -7.45
N PRO A 114 -11.39 -5.00 -7.95
CA PRO A 114 -11.40 -6.20 -7.10
C PRO A 114 -10.26 -6.26 -6.08
N GLY A 115 -9.14 -5.59 -6.35
CA GLY A 115 -8.04 -5.47 -5.39
C GLY A 115 -8.40 -4.70 -4.12
N SER A 116 -9.30 -3.70 -4.20
CA SER A 116 -9.79 -2.94 -3.04
C SER A 116 -10.61 -3.82 -2.10
N GLU A 117 -11.41 -4.75 -2.63
CA GLU A 117 -12.18 -5.71 -1.81
C GLU A 117 -11.26 -6.63 -1.00
N LYS A 118 -10.09 -6.98 -1.54
CA LYS A 118 -9.10 -7.77 -0.80
C LYS A 118 -8.44 -7.00 0.34
N ILE A 119 -8.46 -5.67 0.29
CA ILE A 119 -7.83 -4.79 1.28
C ILE A 119 -8.82 -4.45 2.39
N TYR A 120 -10.01 -3.98 2.03
CA TYR A 120 -10.99 -3.48 3.00
C TYR A 120 -12.22 -4.37 3.18
N GLY A 121 -12.43 -5.35 2.29
CA GLY A 121 -13.68 -6.11 2.24
C GLY A 121 -14.78 -5.37 1.50
N ARG A 122 -15.56 -6.13 0.74
CA ARG A 122 -16.66 -5.59 -0.07
C ARG A 122 -17.72 -4.88 0.77
N ASP A 123 -18.19 -5.52 1.84
CA ASP A 123 -19.24 -4.98 2.72
C ASP A 123 -18.87 -3.59 3.29
N ILE A 124 -17.60 -3.41 3.68
CA ILE A 124 -17.12 -2.14 4.23
C ILE A 124 -17.11 -1.05 3.16
N LEU A 125 -16.70 -1.37 1.93
CA LEU A 125 -16.71 -0.42 0.81
C LEU A 125 -18.13 -0.06 0.37
N GLU A 126 -19.05 -1.03 0.34
CA GLU A 126 -20.47 -0.80 0.05
C GLU A 126 -21.09 0.14 1.10
N ILE A 127 -20.93 -0.17 2.39
CA ILE A 127 -21.42 0.68 3.49
C ILE A 127 -20.80 2.09 3.41
N SER A 128 -19.49 2.19 3.16
CA SER A 128 -18.81 3.48 3.07
C SER A 128 -19.32 4.31 1.88
N THR A 129 -19.63 3.65 0.76
CA THR A 129 -20.20 4.30 -0.42
C THR A 129 -21.61 4.83 -0.14
N GLU A 130 -22.44 4.06 0.58
CA GLU A 130 -23.78 4.50 0.99
C GLU A 130 -23.69 5.73 1.89
N ILE A 131 -22.88 5.67 2.95
CA ILE A 131 -22.69 6.78 3.89
C ILE A 131 -22.21 8.04 3.15
N LEU A 132 -21.22 7.90 2.27
CA LEU A 132 -20.61 9.03 1.57
C LEU A 132 -21.58 9.73 0.60
N LYS A 133 -22.55 9.01 0.02
CA LYS A 133 -23.58 9.61 -0.85
C LYS A 133 -24.53 10.55 -0.10
N ASP A 134 -24.69 10.35 1.21
CA ASP A 134 -25.56 11.16 2.06
C ASP A 134 -24.82 12.36 2.69
N ILE A 135 -23.50 12.44 2.52
CA ILE A 135 -22.67 13.55 3.03
C ILE A 135 -22.80 14.76 2.10
N GLN A 136 -22.88 15.96 2.70
CA GLN A 136 -22.92 17.23 1.97
C GLN A 136 -21.60 17.52 1.23
N SER A 137 -21.62 18.43 0.26
CA SER A 137 -20.41 18.78 -0.52
C SER A 137 -19.33 19.48 0.30
N GLU A 138 -19.70 20.17 1.40
CA GLU A 138 -18.78 20.84 2.32
C GLU A 138 -19.02 20.34 3.76
N PRO A 139 -18.62 19.10 4.07
CA PRO A 139 -18.91 18.50 5.35
C PRO A 139 -18.03 19.10 6.46
N SER A 140 -18.66 19.38 7.59
CA SER A 140 -17.99 19.73 8.85
C SER A 140 -17.29 18.51 9.48
N ASP A 141 -16.31 18.77 10.35
CA ASP A 141 -15.65 17.72 11.14
C ASP A 141 -16.66 16.86 11.92
N GLY A 142 -17.73 17.49 12.42
CA GLY A 142 -18.81 16.78 13.12
C GLY A 142 -19.60 15.82 12.23
N GLU A 143 -19.72 16.09 10.93
CA GLU A 143 -20.32 15.17 9.96
C GLU A 143 -19.41 13.98 9.69
N TRP A 144 -18.10 14.22 9.54
CA TRP A 144 -17.13 13.13 9.39
C TRP A 144 -17.12 12.20 10.60
N VAL A 145 -17.15 12.73 11.83
CA VAL A 145 -17.22 11.91 13.05
C VAL A 145 -18.49 11.07 13.08
N ARG A 146 -19.65 11.63 12.69
CA ARG A 146 -20.90 10.87 12.60
C ARG A 146 -20.84 9.78 11.55
N ALA A 147 -20.31 10.08 10.36
CA ALA A 147 -20.15 9.12 9.28
C ALA A 147 -19.21 7.96 9.68
N THR A 148 -18.12 8.26 10.39
CA THR A 148 -17.22 7.24 10.94
C THR A 148 -17.94 6.34 11.95
N ASN A 149 -18.69 6.92 12.89
CA ASN A 149 -19.44 6.13 13.87
C ASN A 149 -20.50 5.25 13.19
N GLU A 150 -21.23 5.79 12.22
CA GLU A 150 -22.23 5.03 11.45
C GLU A 150 -21.61 3.83 10.72
N LEU A 151 -20.43 4.01 10.12
CA LEU A 151 -19.69 2.91 9.49
C LEU A 151 -19.45 1.78 10.50
N TYR A 152 -18.91 2.10 11.68
CA TYR A 152 -18.61 1.09 12.70
C TYR A 152 -19.87 0.39 13.22
N GLU A 153 -20.97 1.13 13.43
CA GLU A 153 -22.25 0.54 13.86
C GLU A 153 -22.79 -0.46 12.82
N LYS A 154 -22.73 -0.10 11.53
CA LYS A 154 -23.15 -0.96 10.42
C LYS A 154 -22.22 -2.18 10.26
N VAL A 155 -20.91 -1.98 10.33
CA VAL A 155 -19.91 -3.06 10.20
C VAL A 155 -20.03 -4.06 11.34
N VAL A 156 -20.14 -3.62 12.60
CA VAL A 156 -20.30 -4.51 13.77
C VAL A 156 -21.61 -5.30 13.70
N SER A 157 -22.64 -4.70 13.10
CA SER A 157 -23.93 -5.36 12.89
C SER A 157 -23.91 -6.36 11.72
N SER A 158 -22.89 -6.32 10.86
CA SER A 158 -22.81 -7.19 9.68
C SER A 158 -22.59 -8.67 10.06
N PRO A 159 -23.24 -9.62 9.36
CA PRO A 159 -22.98 -11.05 9.55
C PRO A 159 -21.53 -11.44 9.26
N ALA A 160 -20.88 -10.77 8.30
CA ALA A 160 -19.49 -11.01 7.94
C ALA A 160 -18.54 -10.69 9.11
N TYR A 161 -18.72 -9.53 9.77
CA TYR A 161 -17.91 -9.16 10.93
C TYR A 161 -18.08 -10.14 12.09
N ARG A 162 -19.31 -10.58 12.39
CA ARG A 162 -19.56 -11.57 13.45
C ARG A 162 -18.88 -12.91 13.16
N LYS A 163 -18.88 -13.33 11.90
CA LYS A 163 -18.20 -14.56 11.48
C LYS A 163 -16.68 -14.41 11.61
N ASP A 164 -16.12 -13.31 11.10
CA ASP A 164 -14.68 -13.02 11.20
C ASP A 164 -14.23 -12.93 12.68
N LEU A 165 -15.05 -12.32 13.56
CA LEU A 165 -14.78 -12.26 15.00
C LEU A 165 -14.77 -13.65 15.66
N GLN A 166 -15.75 -14.49 15.36
CA GLN A 166 -15.80 -15.87 15.87
C GLN A 166 -14.61 -16.71 15.38
N GLU A 167 -14.21 -16.56 14.11
CA GLU A 167 -13.01 -17.21 13.56
C GLU A 167 -11.73 -16.71 14.25
N GLY A 168 -11.66 -15.40 14.55
CA GLY A 168 -10.58 -14.77 15.29
C GLY A 168 -10.48 -15.28 16.73
N GLU A 169 -11.59 -15.39 17.45
CA GLU A 169 -11.65 -15.95 18.81
C GLU A 169 -11.20 -17.40 18.84
N LYS A 170 -11.72 -18.22 17.90
CA LYS A 170 -11.30 -19.62 17.75
C LYS A 170 -9.80 -19.73 17.47
N THR A 171 -9.32 -18.91 16.56
CA THR A 171 -7.90 -18.81 16.21
C THR A 171 -7.04 -18.44 17.41
N LEU A 172 -7.44 -17.42 18.16
CA LEU A 172 -6.69 -16.96 19.33
C LEU A 172 -6.62 -18.07 20.38
N LYS A 173 -7.73 -18.78 20.60
CA LYS A 173 -7.79 -19.93 21.48
C LYS A 173 -6.88 -21.06 21.02
N GLU A 174 -6.89 -21.40 19.72
CA GLU A 174 -5.97 -22.39 19.16
C GLU A 174 -4.50 -21.99 19.31
N ILE A 175 -4.17 -20.72 19.09
CA ILE A 175 -2.81 -20.19 19.31
C ILE A 175 -2.41 -20.32 20.77
N GLN A 176 -3.29 -19.93 21.70
CA GLN A 176 -3.05 -20.04 23.15
C GLN A 176 -2.87 -21.50 23.58
N ASP A 177 -3.65 -22.42 23.01
CA ASP A 177 -3.61 -23.85 23.29
C ASP A 177 -2.33 -24.50 22.72
N ILE A 178 -1.85 -24.06 21.55
CA ILE A 178 -0.65 -24.61 20.87
C ILE A 178 0.65 -24.03 21.47
N LEU A 179 0.73 -22.71 21.67
CA LEU A 179 1.99 -22.01 21.96
C LEU A 179 2.17 -21.61 23.43
N GLY A 180 1.10 -21.63 24.25
CA GLY A 180 1.13 -20.92 25.53
C GLY A 180 1.35 -19.41 25.37
N CYS A 181 1.66 -18.68 26.45
CA CYS A 181 1.82 -17.22 26.46
C CYS A 181 3.13 -16.70 25.83
N TYR A 182 3.73 -17.39 24.86
CA TYR A 182 5.03 -17.01 24.29
C TYR A 182 5.02 -16.83 22.76
N THR A 183 6.00 -16.04 22.33
CA THR A 183 6.26 -15.48 20.99
C THR A 183 6.04 -16.46 19.83
N ILE A 184 5.34 -15.99 18.79
CA ILE A 184 5.07 -16.72 17.54
C ILE A 184 6.39 -16.94 16.78
N ASP A 185 6.81 -18.19 16.62
CA ASP A 185 7.90 -18.56 15.73
C ASP A 185 7.37 -18.79 14.31
N LEU A 186 7.60 -17.83 13.42
CA LEU A 186 7.17 -17.88 12.01
C LEU A 186 8.05 -18.79 11.14
N SER A 187 9.06 -19.45 11.71
CA SER A 187 9.85 -20.46 10.99
C SER A 187 9.16 -21.83 10.88
N ASP A 188 8.08 -22.05 11.64
CA ASP A 188 7.28 -23.26 11.59
C ASP A 188 6.36 -23.28 10.35
N GLU A 189 6.48 -24.33 9.54
CA GLU A 189 5.70 -24.52 8.32
C GLU A 189 4.18 -24.67 8.57
N GLU A 190 3.76 -25.22 9.71
CA GLU A 190 2.33 -25.28 10.08
C GLU A 190 1.79 -23.90 10.43
N LEU A 191 2.56 -23.10 11.18
CA LEU A 191 2.16 -21.73 11.52
C LEU A 191 2.13 -20.88 10.26
N GLN A 192 3.12 -20.96 9.37
CA GLN A 192 3.10 -20.25 8.08
C GLN A 192 1.87 -20.57 7.23
N LYS A 193 1.46 -21.84 7.13
CA LYS A 193 0.24 -22.23 6.40
C LYS A 193 -1.04 -21.68 7.04
N LYS A 194 -1.11 -21.61 8.37
CA LYS A 194 -2.27 -21.07 9.10
C LYS A 194 -2.32 -19.54 9.09
N PHE A 195 -1.17 -18.88 8.98
CA PHE A 195 -1.07 -17.42 8.93
C PHE A 195 -1.22 -16.84 7.52
N THR A 196 -0.79 -17.55 6.49
CA THR A 196 -1.02 -17.17 5.07
C THR A 196 -2.49 -17.22 4.65
N THR A 197 -3.33 -17.98 5.37
CA THR A 197 -4.76 -18.18 5.08
C THR A 197 -5.68 -17.18 5.80
N ARG A 198 -5.14 -16.34 6.68
CA ARG A 198 -5.91 -15.37 7.47
C ARG A 198 -5.93 -14.00 6.80
N LYS A 199 -7.05 -13.27 6.95
CA LYS A 199 -7.21 -11.87 6.56
C LYS A 199 -6.31 -10.97 7.42
N GLY A 200 -5.02 -10.95 7.09
CA GLY A 200 -4.03 -10.04 7.61
C GLY A 200 -2.87 -10.05 6.63
N GLN A 201 -2.52 -8.90 6.04
CA GLN A 201 -1.42 -8.81 5.10
C GLN A 201 -0.08 -8.94 5.84
N LEU A 202 0.27 -10.15 6.25
CA LEU A 202 1.62 -10.45 6.72
C LEU A 202 2.57 -10.23 5.55
N SER A 203 3.57 -9.38 5.77
CA SER A 203 4.65 -9.13 4.83
C SER A 203 5.92 -9.87 5.24
N VAL A 204 6.73 -10.22 4.25
CA VAL A 204 8.10 -10.71 4.43
C VAL A 204 9.03 -9.81 3.64
N GLU A 205 10.22 -9.55 4.21
CA GLU A 205 11.26 -8.80 3.54
C GLU A 205 11.97 -9.69 2.51
N VAL A 206 12.04 -9.21 1.27
CA VAL A 206 12.73 -9.90 0.17
C VAL A 206 13.76 -8.97 -0.45
N LEU A 207 14.79 -9.57 -1.06
CA LEU A 207 15.88 -8.86 -1.70
C LEU A 207 15.78 -9.02 -3.23
N PRO A 208 15.50 -7.95 -3.98
CA PRO A 208 15.55 -7.98 -5.44
C PRO A 208 16.94 -8.37 -5.96
N TYR A 209 16.99 -9.25 -6.96
CA TYR A 209 18.25 -9.78 -7.49
C TYR A 209 19.17 -8.70 -8.07
N ILE A 210 18.62 -7.58 -8.54
CA ILE A 210 19.39 -6.42 -9.03
C ILE A 210 20.35 -5.83 -7.97
N PHE A 211 20.06 -6.02 -6.68
CA PHE A 211 20.91 -5.54 -5.59
C PHE A 211 21.95 -6.55 -5.13
N LYS A 212 22.04 -7.72 -5.77
CA LYS A 212 22.88 -8.83 -5.31
C LYS A 212 24.34 -8.45 -5.14
N ASP A 213 24.96 -7.95 -6.20
CA ASP A 213 26.39 -7.63 -6.18
C ASP A 213 26.70 -6.51 -5.18
N GLN A 214 25.80 -5.53 -5.03
CA GLN A 214 25.95 -4.44 -4.06
C GLN A 214 25.91 -4.96 -2.62
N VAL A 215 24.99 -5.88 -2.31
CA VAL A 215 24.84 -6.46 -0.97
C VAL A 215 26.01 -7.38 -0.62
N TYR A 216 26.48 -8.21 -1.56
CA TYR A 216 27.67 -9.04 -1.32
C TYR A 216 28.94 -8.20 -1.14
N ALA A 217 29.10 -7.11 -1.88
CA ALA A 217 30.19 -6.16 -1.64
C ALA A 217 30.11 -5.53 -0.24
N LEU A 218 28.90 -5.23 0.27
CA LEU A 218 28.71 -4.76 1.65
C LEU A 218 29.07 -5.84 2.69
N LYS A 219 28.75 -7.11 2.42
CA LYS A 219 29.15 -8.25 3.26
C LYS A 219 30.67 -8.36 3.35
N GLU A 220 31.38 -8.29 2.22
CA GLU A 220 32.85 -8.31 2.17
C GLU A 220 33.49 -7.13 2.93
N GLN A 221 32.85 -5.97 2.92
CA GLN A 221 33.28 -4.79 3.67
C GLN A 221 32.90 -4.82 5.17
N GLY A 222 32.27 -5.89 5.66
CA GLY A 222 31.79 -5.98 7.04
C GLY A 222 30.61 -5.05 7.38
N LYS A 223 29.89 -4.57 6.37
CA LYS A 223 28.76 -3.62 6.49
C LYS A 223 27.40 -4.27 6.24
N LEU A 224 27.25 -5.55 6.57
CA LEU A 224 26.03 -6.31 6.31
C LEU A 224 24.78 -5.73 7.01
N TRP A 225 24.95 -4.95 8.09
CA TRP A 225 23.86 -4.21 8.73
C TRP A 225 23.10 -3.25 7.79
N ARG A 226 23.72 -2.84 6.66
CA ARG A 226 23.08 -2.03 5.61
C ARG A 226 22.18 -2.84 4.66
N LEU A 227 22.10 -4.16 4.82
CA LEU A 227 21.21 -5.03 4.04
C LEU A 227 19.76 -4.51 4.03
N VAL A 228 19.29 -4.01 5.17
CA VAL A 228 17.93 -3.47 5.34
C VAL A 228 17.58 -2.36 4.35
N GLU A 229 18.58 -1.62 3.84
CA GLU A 229 18.40 -0.56 2.85
C GLU A 229 17.87 -1.08 1.50
N PHE A 230 18.11 -2.36 1.19
CA PHE A 230 17.80 -2.99 -0.09
C PHE A 230 16.58 -3.91 -0.04
N LEU A 231 16.04 -4.15 1.15
CA LEU A 231 14.90 -5.03 1.35
C LEU A 231 13.60 -4.35 0.93
N VAL A 232 12.73 -5.15 0.33
CA VAL A 232 11.39 -4.76 -0.11
C VAL A 232 10.37 -5.64 0.62
N PRO A 233 9.36 -5.06 1.29
CA PRO A 233 8.29 -5.84 1.88
C PRO A 233 7.34 -6.35 0.79
N VAL A 234 7.07 -7.66 0.79
CA VAL A 234 6.06 -8.29 -0.08
C VAL A 234 5.08 -9.12 0.73
N PRO A 235 3.82 -9.28 0.26
CA PRO A 235 2.87 -10.17 0.92
C PRO A 235 3.39 -11.61 1.00
N LEU A 236 3.29 -12.24 2.17
CA LEU A 236 3.81 -13.58 2.43
C LEU A 236 3.25 -14.64 1.45
N TRP A 237 2.01 -14.48 1.00
CA TRP A 237 1.39 -15.39 0.04
C TRP A 237 2.10 -15.41 -1.32
N TRP A 238 2.92 -14.39 -1.67
CA TRP A 238 3.73 -14.38 -2.90
C TRP A 238 4.73 -15.53 -2.93
N LEU A 239 5.31 -15.89 -1.79
CA LEU A 239 6.26 -17.01 -1.70
C LEU A 239 5.57 -18.35 -2.00
N GLY A 240 4.28 -18.46 -1.71
CA GLY A 240 3.45 -19.62 -2.07
C GLY A 240 3.01 -19.59 -3.53
N ALA A 241 2.48 -18.46 -4.00
CA ALA A 241 1.90 -18.31 -5.34
C ALA A 241 2.95 -18.27 -6.46
N TYR A 242 4.13 -17.75 -6.19
CA TYR A 242 5.22 -17.57 -7.17
C TYR A 242 6.52 -18.21 -6.68
N ARG A 243 6.43 -19.40 -6.07
CA ARG A 243 7.56 -20.09 -5.42
C ARG A 243 8.83 -20.16 -6.28
N GLN A 244 8.69 -20.31 -7.59
CA GLN A 244 9.79 -20.36 -8.56
C GLN A 244 10.57 -19.04 -8.71
N ARG A 245 9.97 -17.91 -8.30
CA ARG A 245 10.55 -16.55 -8.35
C ARG A 245 11.17 -16.11 -7.03
N PHE A 246 11.18 -16.99 -6.03
CA PHE A 246 11.76 -16.74 -4.71
C PHE A 246 12.74 -17.83 -4.33
N SER A 247 13.90 -17.47 -3.81
CA SER A 247 14.92 -18.43 -3.38
C SER A 247 15.53 -17.97 -2.07
N LYS A 248 15.63 -18.87 -1.10
CA LYS A 248 16.23 -18.55 0.20
C LYS A 248 17.75 -18.46 0.06
N ASP A 249 18.32 -17.45 0.67
CA ASP A 249 19.75 -17.29 0.84
C ASP A 249 20.13 -17.61 2.27
N GLU A 250 20.83 -18.72 2.48
CA GLU A 250 21.29 -19.13 3.80
C GLU A 250 22.38 -18.20 4.35
N ASP A 251 23.10 -17.55 3.45
CA ASP A 251 24.27 -16.72 3.68
C ASP A 251 23.92 -15.31 4.19
N LEU A 252 22.73 -14.83 3.84
CA LEU A 252 22.15 -13.53 4.23
C LEU A 252 20.88 -13.68 5.08
N ALA A 253 20.35 -14.90 5.23
CA ALA A 253 19.10 -15.21 5.91
C ALA A 253 17.87 -14.44 5.38
N VAL A 254 17.82 -14.18 4.06
CA VAL A 254 16.71 -13.50 3.37
C VAL A 254 16.23 -14.31 2.17
N TYR A 255 15.08 -13.94 1.60
CA TYR A 255 14.63 -14.47 0.31
C TYR A 255 15.05 -13.52 -0.81
N TRP A 256 15.72 -14.03 -1.84
CA TRP A 256 15.88 -13.31 -3.10
C TRP A 256 14.63 -13.43 -3.95
N THR A 257 14.44 -12.44 -4.81
CA THR A 257 13.49 -12.52 -5.91
C THR A 257 14.09 -12.04 -7.22
N ASP A 258 13.77 -12.74 -8.31
CA ASP A 258 14.11 -12.37 -9.68
C ASP A 258 13.02 -11.50 -10.35
N LEU A 259 12.01 -11.07 -9.59
CA LEU A 259 11.01 -10.08 -10.00
C LEU A 259 11.66 -8.75 -10.41
N SER A 260 11.07 -8.10 -11.41
CA SER A 260 11.57 -6.81 -11.88
C SER A 260 11.42 -5.73 -10.81
N TYR A 261 12.53 -5.05 -10.52
CA TYR A 261 12.60 -3.90 -9.65
C TYR A 261 13.12 -2.69 -10.42
N ASP A 262 12.49 -1.54 -10.21
CA ASP A 262 12.90 -0.24 -10.76
C ASP A 262 12.79 0.82 -9.65
N GLU A 263 13.74 1.76 -9.55
CA GLU A 263 13.73 2.77 -8.49
C GLU A 263 12.58 3.80 -8.63
N LYS A 264 12.01 3.95 -9.83
CA LYS A 264 10.88 4.85 -10.10
C LYS A 264 9.54 4.16 -9.82
N VAL A 265 9.42 2.88 -10.16
CA VAL A 265 8.15 2.12 -10.11
C VAL A 265 8.08 1.12 -8.95
N GLY A 266 9.21 0.65 -8.43
CA GLY A 266 9.33 -0.34 -7.37
C GLY A 266 9.27 -1.78 -7.88
N LEU A 267 9.04 -2.72 -6.98
CA LEU A 267 8.93 -4.15 -7.30
C LEU A 267 7.59 -4.46 -8.01
N ARG A 268 7.65 -5.17 -9.13
CA ARG A 268 6.50 -5.56 -9.97
C ARG A 268 6.20 -7.04 -9.86
N LEU A 269 4.92 -7.41 -10.01
CA LEU A 269 4.48 -8.81 -10.08
C LEU A 269 4.72 -9.40 -11.48
N PRO A 270 4.83 -10.75 -11.60
CA PRO A 270 4.78 -11.42 -12.89
C PRO A 270 3.46 -11.11 -13.59
N GLY A 271 3.53 -10.63 -14.84
CA GLY A 271 2.37 -10.16 -15.62
C GLY A 271 2.16 -8.63 -15.59
N GLU A 272 2.66 -7.92 -14.58
CA GLU A 272 2.79 -6.45 -14.58
C GLU A 272 4.06 -5.99 -15.34
N GLU A 273 4.93 -6.94 -15.70
CA GLU A 273 6.19 -6.74 -16.42
C GLU A 273 5.98 -6.53 -17.93
N GLU A 274 4.86 -7.01 -18.51
CA GLU A 274 4.54 -7.00 -19.95
C GLU A 274 3.45 -5.98 -20.35
N SER A 275 3.38 -4.82 -19.70
CA SER A 275 2.61 -3.70 -20.27
C SER A 275 3.52 -2.64 -20.89
N PRO A 276 3.89 -2.82 -22.16
CA PRO A 276 3.95 -1.72 -23.09
C PRO A 276 2.98 -1.96 -24.26
N SER A 277 2.11 -0.97 -24.49
CA SER A 277 1.17 -0.81 -25.61
C SER A 277 -0.21 -1.46 -25.43
N GLY A 278 -1.24 -0.69 -25.79
CA GLY A 278 -2.63 -0.91 -25.43
C GLY A 278 -3.17 -2.29 -25.79
N ALA A 279 -3.85 -2.89 -24.82
CA ALA A 279 -4.94 -3.82 -25.05
C ALA A 279 -6.00 -3.50 -24.01
N GLU A 280 -7.17 -3.08 -24.50
CA GLU A 280 -8.40 -2.95 -23.73
C GLU A 280 -8.65 -4.24 -22.95
N ILE A 281 -8.95 -4.11 -21.66
CA ILE A 281 -9.60 -5.17 -20.91
C ILE A 281 -10.97 -4.61 -20.51
N TYR A 282 -11.98 -5.17 -21.15
CA TYR A 282 -13.42 -4.91 -21.03
C TYR A 282 -13.94 -5.15 -19.61
#